data_AF-A0A7V5TMX5-F1
#
_entry.id   AF-A0A7V5TMX5-F1
#
_cell.length_a   1.000
_cell.length_b   1.000
_cell.length_c   1.000
_cell.angle_alpha   90.00
_cell.angle_beta   90.00
_cell.angle_gamma   90.00
#
_symmetry.space_group_name_H-M   'P 1'
#
loop_
_entity.id
_entity.type
_entity.pdbx_description
1 polymer ?
#
loop_
_entity_poly.entity_id
_entity_poly.type
_entity_poly.pdbx_seq_one_letter_code
_entity_poly.pdbx_strand_id
1 'polypeptide(L)'
;MRSRKSLWILVLTMAVLVSGVSATYPRPPSAATEPQSPGADCEYFTETGHWVCDEFLDYFETRGGLEIFGYPLTEAYVDARLGLKVQYFQRARMEWHPGNPDPYKVLLGLLADELGYDTKFPPARPEQIPALNNNLHHYFPETRHVVSYAFLDYFREHGGIDIFGYPRSEFMVEGGLIVQYFQRARMEWHPENPPGSQMLLTNLVEEYLDRFLIPEGVLKPVGEGGAGLIDTSVTRLDVSASVRNVITGRQGVQTVFVYVTDQRQQPVEGANVKMVVHYPSGDQTYDRFNPTNASGFTHFSFDILPAPPGRKVVIDITVTYQGLTSTTQAFFLPWW
;
A
#
# COMPACT_ATOMS: atom_id res chain seq x y z
N MET A 1 75.83 4.32 56.21
CA MET A 1 76.15 2.90 56.50
C MET A 1 74.92 2.05 56.21
N ARG A 2 75.08 0.99 55.37
CA ARG A 2 74.18 -0.17 55.11
C ARG A 2 72.72 0.09 54.70
N SER A 3 72.08 -0.67 53.82
CA SER A 3 72.44 -1.74 52.89
C SER A 3 71.16 -2.06 52.12
N ARG A 4 71.22 -2.12 50.79
CA ARG A 4 70.18 -2.68 49.91
C ARG A 4 69.83 -4.12 50.30
N LYS A 5 68.55 -4.50 50.19
CA LYS A 5 68.11 -5.82 49.73
C LYS A 5 66.84 -5.66 48.88
N SER A 6 66.94 -6.18 47.66
CA SER A 6 65.90 -6.26 46.62
C SER A 6 64.95 -7.41 46.96
N LEU A 7 63.64 -7.20 46.76
CA LEU A 7 62.64 -8.27 46.80
C LEU A 7 61.76 -8.15 45.55
N TRP A 8 61.69 -9.26 44.81
CA TRP A 8 60.98 -9.44 43.56
C TRP A 8 59.46 -9.51 43.81
N ILE A 9 58.66 -8.86 42.97
CA ILE A 9 57.20 -9.04 42.96
C ILE A 9 56.79 -9.63 41.61
N LEU A 10 56.26 -10.85 41.68
CA LEU A 10 55.62 -11.59 40.60
C LEU A 10 54.36 -10.84 40.12
N VAL A 11 54.23 -10.64 38.81
CA VAL A 11 52.99 -10.18 38.17
C VAL A 11 52.18 -11.41 37.78
N LEU A 12 51.00 -11.57 38.38
CA LEU A 12 50.04 -12.63 38.05
C LEU A 12 49.02 -12.09 37.04
N THR A 13 49.19 -12.44 35.76
CA THR A 13 48.21 -12.17 34.71
C THR A 13 47.16 -13.26 34.71
N MET A 14 45.92 -12.92 35.11
CA MET A 14 44.76 -13.81 35.03
C MET A 14 44.11 -13.64 33.65
N ALA A 15 44.27 -14.64 32.78
CA ALA A 15 43.58 -14.71 31.49
C ALA A 15 42.16 -15.27 31.71
N VAL A 16 41.14 -14.45 31.43
CA VAL A 16 39.74 -14.89 31.38
C VAL A 16 39.45 -15.34 29.95
N LEU A 17 39.29 -16.65 29.75
CA LEU A 17 38.77 -17.26 28.53
C LEU A 17 37.24 -17.15 28.54
N VAL A 18 36.68 -16.23 27.76
CA VAL A 18 35.24 -16.23 27.42
C VAL A 18 35.09 -17.06 26.15
N SER A 19 34.79 -18.34 26.31
CA SER A 19 34.31 -19.18 25.22
C SER A 19 32.87 -18.78 24.87
N GLY A 20 32.71 -18.02 23.78
CA GLY A 20 31.42 -17.69 23.20
C GLY A 20 30.80 -18.90 22.52
N VAL A 21 29.73 -19.44 23.10
CA VAL A 21 28.85 -20.41 22.45
C VAL A 21 27.83 -19.60 21.64
N SER A 22 28.00 -19.53 20.33
CA SER A 22 26.99 -18.95 19.44
C SER A 22 25.82 -19.92 19.32
N ALA A 23 24.77 -19.71 20.10
CA ALA A 23 23.48 -20.37 19.90
C ALA A 23 22.82 -19.81 18.63
N THR A 24 22.85 -20.56 17.54
CA THR A 24 22.05 -20.28 16.34
C THR A 24 20.59 -20.60 16.64
N TYR A 25 19.81 -19.60 17.01
CA TYR A 25 18.35 -19.73 17.04
C TYR A 25 17.83 -19.67 15.58
N PRO A 26 17.07 -20.67 15.11
CA PRO A 26 16.39 -20.57 13.83
C PRO A 26 15.36 -19.44 13.90
N ARG A 27 15.53 -18.46 13.02
CA ARG A 27 14.61 -17.33 12.83
C ARG A 27 13.24 -17.91 12.39
N PRO A 28 12.13 -17.61 13.08
CA PRO A 28 10.82 -18.00 12.59
C PRO A 28 10.58 -17.37 11.20
N PRO A 29 9.90 -18.06 10.27
CA PRO A 29 9.57 -17.51 8.98
C PRO A 29 8.83 -16.19 9.16
N SER A 30 9.36 -15.15 8.51
CA SER A 30 8.73 -13.84 8.39
C SER A 30 7.37 -14.07 7.74
N ALA A 31 6.29 -13.92 8.51
CA ALA A 31 4.95 -13.78 7.96
C ALA A 31 4.97 -12.50 7.11
N ALA A 32 5.23 -12.64 5.82
CA ALA A 32 4.97 -11.60 4.84
C ALA A 32 3.45 -11.44 4.77
N THR A 33 2.97 -10.32 5.28
CA THR A 33 1.58 -9.87 5.13
C THR A 33 1.30 -9.72 3.64
N GLU A 34 0.46 -10.60 3.11
CA GLU A 34 -0.13 -10.51 1.77
C GLU A 34 -1.00 -9.23 1.68
N PRO A 35 -0.79 -8.33 0.71
CA PRO A 35 -1.83 -7.39 0.30
C PRO A 35 -2.90 -8.19 -0.47
N GLN A 36 -4.13 -8.18 0.05
CA GLN A 36 -5.28 -8.80 -0.60
C GLN A 36 -5.54 -8.16 -1.97
N SER A 37 -5.88 -9.01 -2.95
CA SER A 37 -6.47 -8.61 -4.23
C SER A 37 -7.93 -8.16 -4.03
N PRO A 38 -8.50 -7.33 -4.92
CA PRO A 38 -9.68 -6.51 -4.64
C PRO A 38 -10.94 -7.33 -4.38
N GLY A 39 -11.68 -6.96 -3.34
CA GLY A 39 -13.14 -7.00 -3.38
C GLY A 39 -13.61 -5.92 -4.37
N ALA A 40 -14.76 -6.10 -4.99
CA ALA A 40 -15.22 -5.29 -6.13
C ALA A 40 -15.70 -3.87 -5.77
N ASP A 41 -15.28 -3.29 -4.64
CA ASP A 41 -15.86 -2.07 -4.06
C ASP A 41 -14.82 -0.95 -4.02
N CYS A 42 -14.84 -0.11 -5.05
CA CYS A 42 -13.99 1.08 -5.19
C CYS A 42 -14.81 2.28 -5.66
N GLU A 43 -14.49 3.46 -5.14
CA GLU A 43 -15.03 4.75 -5.57
C GLU A 43 -13.92 5.65 -6.11
N TYR A 44 -14.19 6.31 -7.23
CA TYR A 44 -13.29 7.30 -7.84
C TYR A 44 -13.73 8.72 -7.51
N PHE A 45 -12.79 9.52 -7.02
CA PHE A 45 -13.01 10.92 -6.69
C PHE A 45 -12.45 11.80 -7.80
N THR A 46 -13.32 12.28 -8.68
CA THR A 46 -12.94 13.09 -9.85
C THR A 46 -12.21 14.40 -9.48
N GLU A 47 -12.49 14.92 -8.28
CA GLU A 47 -11.97 16.16 -7.73
C GLU A 47 -10.47 16.09 -7.47
N THR A 48 -9.97 14.91 -7.08
CA THR A 48 -8.55 14.69 -6.78
C THR A 48 -7.89 13.65 -7.67
N GLY A 49 -8.67 12.88 -8.42
CA GLY A 49 -8.18 11.83 -9.32
C GLY A 49 -7.72 10.56 -8.60
N HIS A 50 -8.17 10.36 -7.36
CA HIS A 50 -7.78 9.24 -6.50
C HIS A 50 -8.93 8.25 -6.27
N TRP A 51 -8.58 7.01 -5.93
CA TRP A 51 -9.53 5.97 -5.58
C TRP A 51 -9.53 5.65 -4.09
N VAL A 52 -10.69 5.24 -3.59
CA VAL A 52 -10.84 4.66 -2.24
C VAL A 52 -11.51 3.30 -2.42
N CYS A 53 -10.95 2.25 -1.83
CA CYS A 53 -11.40 0.88 -2.04
C CYS A 53 -11.53 0.10 -0.73
N ASP A 54 -12.26 -1.02 -0.81
CA ASP A 54 -12.37 -2.05 0.22
C ASP A 54 -12.73 -1.47 1.61
N GLU A 55 -11.99 -1.84 2.67
CA GLU A 55 -12.31 -1.44 4.05
C GLU A 55 -12.17 0.06 4.31
N PHE A 56 -11.34 0.75 3.52
CA PHE A 56 -11.25 2.21 3.61
C PHE A 56 -12.46 2.89 2.98
N LEU A 57 -13.05 2.32 1.92
CA LEU A 57 -14.29 2.84 1.36
C LEU A 57 -15.46 2.62 2.31
N ASP A 58 -15.62 1.41 2.86
CA ASP A 58 -16.66 1.11 3.85
C ASP A 58 -16.53 2.03 5.09
N TYR A 59 -15.31 2.22 5.60
CA TYR A 59 -15.09 3.14 6.72
C TYR A 59 -15.41 4.59 6.33
N PHE A 60 -15.00 5.04 5.14
CA PHE A 60 -15.29 6.37 4.64
C PHE A 60 -16.80 6.64 4.58
N GLU A 61 -17.56 5.77 3.91
CA GLU A 61 -19.00 5.91 3.71
C GLU A 61 -19.77 5.84 5.03
N THR A 62 -19.37 4.95 5.95
CA THR A 62 -20.12 4.73 7.20
C THR A 62 -19.75 5.67 8.34
N ARG A 63 -18.63 6.39 8.26
CA ARG A 63 -18.09 7.21 9.36
C ARG A 63 -18.05 8.72 9.11
N GLY A 64 -18.60 9.19 7.99
CA GLY A 64 -18.84 10.63 7.75
C GLY A 64 -18.32 11.17 6.42
N GLY A 65 -17.73 10.32 5.57
CA GLY A 65 -17.38 10.63 4.19
C GLY A 65 -16.62 11.94 4.02
N LEU A 66 -17.04 12.72 3.02
CA LEU A 66 -16.40 14.00 2.66
C LEU A 66 -16.47 15.05 3.77
N GLU A 67 -17.46 15.01 4.66
CA GLU A 67 -17.56 15.98 5.74
C GLU A 67 -16.39 15.80 6.72
N ILE A 68 -16.17 14.56 7.15
CA ILE A 68 -15.17 14.23 8.18
C ILE A 68 -13.77 14.07 7.59
N PHE A 69 -13.64 13.34 6.48
CA PHE A 69 -12.33 12.96 5.95
C PHE A 69 -11.85 13.90 4.85
N GLY A 70 -12.77 14.56 4.14
CA GLY A 70 -12.48 15.30 2.91
C GLY A 70 -12.10 14.36 1.76
N TYR A 71 -11.54 14.91 0.69
CA TYR A 71 -11.18 14.11 -0.48
C TYR A 71 -9.89 13.29 -0.23
N PRO A 72 -9.74 12.12 -0.90
CA PRO A 72 -8.48 11.38 -0.88
C PRO A 72 -7.36 12.17 -1.56
N LEU A 73 -6.16 12.12 -0.96
CA LEU A 73 -4.92 12.74 -1.45
C LEU A 73 -3.88 11.72 -1.93
N THR A 74 -4.13 10.43 -1.66
CA THR A 74 -3.31 9.31 -2.09
C THR A 74 -4.21 8.13 -2.42
N GLU A 75 -3.66 7.13 -3.10
CA GLU A 75 -4.19 5.76 -3.04
C GLU A 75 -3.86 5.12 -1.67
N ALA A 76 -4.43 3.95 -1.40
CA ALA A 76 -3.98 3.12 -0.28
C ALA A 76 -2.61 2.51 -0.58
N TYR A 77 -1.66 2.62 0.35
CA TYR A 77 -0.31 2.05 0.21
C TYR A 77 0.27 1.65 1.58
N VAL A 78 1.34 0.86 1.59
CA VAL A 78 2.04 0.52 2.84
C VAL A 78 3.03 1.64 3.18
N ASP A 79 2.75 2.38 4.27
CA ASP A 79 3.68 3.38 4.81
C ASP A 79 4.80 2.64 5.55
N ALA A 80 6.02 2.70 5.00
CA ALA A 80 7.18 2.00 5.54
C ALA A 80 7.61 2.49 6.94
N ARG A 81 7.30 3.73 7.30
CA ARG A 81 7.59 4.29 8.64
C ARG A 81 6.65 3.73 9.68
N LEU A 82 5.39 3.52 9.32
CA LEU A 82 4.36 2.99 10.22
C LEU A 82 4.29 1.45 10.19
N GLY A 83 4.69 0.83 9.08
CA GLY A 83 4.53 -0.61 8.84
C GLY A 83 3.06 -1.01 8.61
N LEU A 84 2.21 -0.08 8.19
CA LEU A 84 0.76 -0.26 8.03
C LEU A 84 0.32 0.12 6.62
N LYS A 85 -0.75 -0.52 6.12
CA LYS A 85 -1.49 -0.01 4.96
C LYS A 85 -2.26 1.24 5.41
N VAL A 86 -2.05 2.35 4.72
CA VAL A 86 -2.66 3.64 5.03
C VAL A 86 -3.18 4.32 3.78
N GLN A 87 -4.09 5.26 3.97
CA GLN A 87 -4.50 6.20 2.93
C GLN A 87 -4.67 7.58 3.55
N TYR A 88 -4.16 8.61 2.87
CA TYR A 88 -4.25 9.99 3.30
C TYR A 88 -5.43 10.68 2.58
N PHE A 89 -6.25 11.36 3.36
CA PHE A 89 -7.33 12.24 2.93
C PHE A 89 -6.99 13.67 3.35
N GLN A 90 -7.76 14.67 2.93
CA GLN A 90 -7.49 16.06 3.31
C GLN A 90 -7.42 16.29 4.83
N ARG A 91 -8.25 15.57 5.60
CA ARG A 91 -8.43 15.82 7.04
C ARG A 91 -7.98 14.68 7.93
N ALA A 92 -7.71 13.50 7.37
CA ALA A 92 -7.41 12.30 8.15
C ALA A 92 -6.46 11.34 7.42
N ARG A 93 -5.80 10.49 8.19
CA ARG A 93 -5.09 9.30 7.69
C ARG A 93 -5.81 8.06 8.21
N MET A 94 -6.33 7.25 7.30
CA MET A 94 -6.88 5.94 7.64
C MET A 94 -5.76 4.90 7.70
N GLU A 95 -5.84 4.01 8.67
CA GLU A 95 -4.83 2.99 8.95
C GLU A 95 -5.50 1.62 9.10
N TRP A 96 -4.94 0.61 8.43
CA TRP A 96 -5.43 -0.75 8.46
C TRP A 96 -4.72 -1.59 9.54
N HIS A 97 -5.52 -2.14 10.44
CA HIS A 97 -5.12 -2.92 11.61
C HIS A 97 -5.85 -4.29 11.61
N PRO A 98 -5.47 -5.25 10.74
CA PRO A 98 -6.21 -6.50 10.55
C PRO A 98 -6.27 -7.40 11.79
N GLY A 99 -5.34 -7.20 12.74
CA GLY A 99 -5.30 -7.93 14.01
C GLY A 99 -6.30 -7.45 15.05
N ASN A 100 -6.95 -6.31 14.84
CA ASN A 100 -7.96 -5.78 15.76
C ASN A 100 -9.31 -6.48 15.56
N PRO A 101 -10.14 -6.58 16.62
CA PRO A 101 -11.51 -7.04 16.48
C PRO A 101 -12.34 -6.01 15.71
N ASP A 102 -13.38 -6.48 15.01
CA ASP A 102 -14.37 -5.58 14.43
C ASP A 102 -15.07 -4.75 15.54
N PRO A 103 -15.38 -3.47 15.30
CA PRO A 103 -15.20 -2.71 14.06
C PRO A 103 -13.84 -1.96 13.96
N TYR A 104 -12.85 -2.26 14.80
CA TYR A 104 -11.63 -1.46 14.99
C TYR A 104 -10.47 -1.83 14.06
N LYS A 105 -10.77 -2.44 12.91
CA LYS A 105 -9.74 -2.78 11.92
C LYS A 105 -9.31 -1.57 11.07
N VAL A 106 -10.16 -0.54 10.96
CA VAL A 106 -9.74 0.76 10.43
C VAL A 106 -9.73 1.75 11.58
N LEU A 107 -8.57 2.40 11.78
CA LEU A 107 -8.38 3.46 12.76
C LEU A 107 -7.84 4.71 12.08
N LEU A 108 -7.99 5.83 12.76
CA LEU A 108 -7.46 7.11 12.30
C LEU A 108 -6.16 7.46 13.02
N GLY A 109 -5.17 7.90 12.25
CA GLY A 109 -3.90 8.40 12.76
C GLY A 109 -4.08 9.65 13.64
N LEU A 110 -3.22 9.80 14.65
CA LEU A 110 -3.27 10.91 15.61
C LEU A 110 -2.56 12.15 15.03
N LEU A 111 -3.04 12.64 13.88
CA LEU A 111 -2.32 13.64 13.07
C LEU A 111 -1.96 14.91 13.86
N ALA A 112 -2.86 15.42 14.69
CA ALA A 112 -2.57 16.61 15.49
C ALA A 112 -1.50 16.33 16.57
N ASP A 113 -1.54 15.15 17.21
CA ASP A 113 -0.50 14.76 18.15
C ASP A 113 0.86 14.65 17.45
N GLU A 114 0.91 14.04 16.27
CA GLU A 114 2.13 13.91 15.47
C GLU A 114 2.69 15.27 15.00
N LEU A 115 1.81 16.25 14.77
CA LEU A 115 2.19 17.64 14.50
C LEU A 115 2.67 18.40 15.76
N GLY A 116 2.57 17.78 16.95
CA GLY A 116 3.05 18.33 18.23
C GLY A 116 2.01 19.17 18.98
N TYR A 117 0.72 18.99 18.68
CA TYR A 117 -0.36 19.67 19.41
C TYR A 117 -0.70 19.00 20.76
N ASP A 118 -0.13 17.84 21.06
CA ASP A 118 -0.31 17.09 22.31
C ASP A 118 0.21 17.83 23.55
N THR A 119 1.23 18.66 23.37
CA THR A 119 1.93 19.40 24.42
C THR A 119 1.89 20.92 24.21
N LYS A 120 1.28 21.38 23.11
CA LYS A 120 1.22 22.80 22.74
C LYS A 120 0.35 23.63 23.69
N PHE A 121 -0.72 23.03 24.22
CA PHE A 121 -1.72 23.75 25.01
C PHE A 121 -1.76 23.30 26.47
N PRO A 122 -1.95 24.24 27.42
CA PRO A 122 -2.11 23.87 28.82
C PRO A 122 -3.47 23.20 29.07
N PRO A 123 -3.58 22.33 30.09
CA PRO A 123 -4.85 21.77 30.55
C PRO A 123 -5.91 22.82 30.90
N ALA A 124 -7.17 22.38 30.96
CA ALA A 124 -8.28 23.19 31.45
C ALA A 124 -7.99 23.74 32.85
N ARG A 125 -8.26 25.03 33.05
CA ARG A 125 -8.17 25.66 34.37
C ARG A 125 -9.34 25.18 35.25
N PRO A 126 -9.20 25.19 36.58
CA PRO A 126 -10.26 24.75 37.48
C PRO A 126 -11.61 25.43 37.24
N GLU A 127 -11.61 26.70 36.81
CA GLU A 127 -12.84 27.45 36.54
C GLU A 127 -13.53 27.04 35.23
N GLN A 128 -12.82 26.37 34.32
CA GLN A 128 -13.34 25.85 33.06
C GLN A 128 -13.92 24.44 33.21
N ILE A 129 -13.52 23.71 34.26
CA ILE A 129 -13.96 22.34 34.49
C ILE A 129 -15.40 22.37 35.05
N PRO A 130 -16.39 21.78 34.36
CA PRO A 130 -17.75 21.70 34.88
C PRO A 130 -17.79 20.80 36.13
N ALA A 131 -18.65 21.13 37.09
CA ALA A 131 -18.86 20.29 38.28
C ALA A 131 -19.35 18.87 37.92
N LEU A 132 -20.08 18.74 36.81
CA LEU A 132 -20.52 17.48 36.23
C LEU A 132 -20.65 17.62 34.71
N ASN A 133 -20.24 16.58 33.97
CA ASN A 133 -20.47 16.48 32.53
C ASN A 133 -21.97 16.53 32.22
N ASN A 134 -22.35 17.35 31.25
CA ASN A 134 -23.73 17.58 30.87
C ASN A 134 -23.83 17.80 29.36
N ASN A 135 -24.99 18.25 28.89
CA ASN A 135 -25.22 18.44 27.45
C ASN A 135 -24.33 19.54 26.86
N LEU A 136 -23.95 20.55 27.64
CA LEU A 136 -23.18 21.71 27.17
C LEU A 136 -21.68 21.59 27.43
N HIS A 137 -21.24 20.76 28.36
CA HIS A 137 -19.84 20.63 28.75
C HIS A 137 -19.46 19.18 29.04
N HIS A 138 -18.31 18.75 28.54
CA HIS A 138 -17.72 17.44 28.84
C HIS A 138 -16.24 17.60 29.15
N TYR A 139 -15.86 17.30 30.39
CA TYR A 139 -14.46 17.21 30.81
C TYR A 139 -13.92 15.79 30.59
N PHE A 140 -12.78 15.72 29.90
CA PHE A 140 -12.05 14.50 29.60
C PHE A 140 -10.84 14.39 30.54
N PRO A 141 -10.89 13.59 31.62
CA PRO A 141 -9.79 13.49 32.58
C PRO A 141 -8.48 12.92 31.99
N GLU A 142 -8.58 12.16 30.89
CA GLU A 142 -7.44 11.53 30.21
C GLU A 142 -6.46 12.55 29.65
N THR A 143 -6.99 13.68 29.13
CA THR A 143 -6.18 14.77 28.57
C THR A 143 -6.30 16.06 29.37
N ARG A 144 -7.24 16.11 30.32
CA ARG A 144 -7.56 17.26 31.19
C ARG A 144 -8.04 18.47 30.39
N HIS A 145 -8.88 18.24 29.39
CA HIS A 145 -9.49 19.29 28.56
C HIS A 145 -11.01 19.16 28.54
N VAL A 146 -11.70 20.26 28.22
CA VAL A 146 -13.16 20.34 28.15
C VAL A 146 -13.60 20.60 26.71
N VAL A 147 -14.62 19.88 26.25
CA VAL A 147 -15.33 20.18 25.00
C VAL A 147 -16.67 20.78 25.37
N SER A 148 -17.06 21.88 24.73
CA SER A 148 -18.27 22.63 25.10
C SER A 148 -19.10 23.06 23.90
N TYR A 149 -20.40 23.26 24.13
CA TYR A 149 -21.36 23.83 23.18
C TYR A 149 -21.35 23.14 21.81
N ALA A 150 -21.36 23.90 20.71
CA ALA A 150 -21.40 23.38 19.35
C ALA A 150 -20.27 22.38 19.03
N PHE A 151 -19.08 22.56 19.62
CA PHE A 151 -17.99 21.58 19.46
C PHE A 151 -18.34 20.24 20.10
N LEU A 152 -19.01 20.25 21.25
CA LEU A 152 -19.42 19.03 21.96
C LEU A 152 -20.57 18.33 21.24
N ASP A 153 -21.52 19.10 20.71
CA ASP A 153 -22.61 18.56 19.91
C ASP A 153 -22.06 17.89 18.65
N TYR A 154 -21.23 18.61 17.89
CA TYR A 154 -20.57 18.08 16.70
C TYR A 154 -19.72 16.84 16.98
N PHE A 155 -18.92 16.88 18.05
CA PHE A 155 -18.13 15.75 18.51
C PHE A 155 -18.99 14.50 18.75
N ARG A 156 -20.11 14.64 19.47
CA ARG A 156 -21.00 13.51 19.80
C ARG A 156 -21.71 12.95 18.57
N GLU A 157 -22.15 13.83 17.68
CA GLU A 157 -22.91 13.46 16.48
C GLU A 157 -22.04 12.74 15.43
N HIS A 158 -20.75 13.08 15.38
CA HIS A 158 -19.83 12.59 14.33
C HIS A 158 -18.81 11.59 14.85
N GLY A 159 -19.22 10.72 15.78
CA GLY A 159 -18.43 9.55 16.20
C GLY A 159 -17.43 9.78 17.35
N GLY A 160 -17.35 10.99 17.89
CA GLY A 160 -16.67 11.28 19.15
C GLY A 160 -15.21 10.85 19.20
N ILE A 161 -14.85 10.07 20.22
CA ILE A 161 -13.47 9.63 20.46
C ILE A 161 -12.96 8.79 19.29
N ASP A 162 -13.81 8.00 18.63
CA ASP A 162 -13.36 7.12 17.53
C ASP A 162 -12.89 7.93 16.32
N ILE A 163 -13.50 9.08 16.07
CA ILE A 163 -13.19 9.95 14.91
C ILE A 163 -12.20 11.05 15.27
N PHE A 164 -12.44 11.79 16.35
CA PHE A 164 -11.63 12.97 16.68
C PHE A 164 -10.51 12.66 17.68
N GLY A 165 -10.65 11.57 18.44
CA GLY A 165 -9.80 11.31 19.61
C GLY A 165 -10.11 12.26 20.76
N TYR A 166 -9.25 12.28 21.77
CA TYR A 166 -9.45 13.17 22.92
C TYR A 166 -9.13 14.64 22.57
N PRO A 167 -9.76 15.62 23.26
CA PRO A 167 -9.40 17.02 23.11
C PRO A 167 -7.97 17.29 23.56
N ARG A 168 -7.30 18.21 22.85
CA ARG A 168 -5.94 18.73 23.13
C ARG A 168 -5.92 20.20 23.53
N SER A 169 -7.04 20.89 23.40
CA SER A 169 -7.15 22.29 23.79
C SER A 169 -8.57 22.58 24.29
N GLU A 170 -8.72 23.74 24.94
CA GLU A 170 -10.01 24.43 25.00
C GLU A 170 -10.29 25.10 23.65
N PHE A 171 -11.53 25.53 23.38
CA PHE A 171 -11.76 26.37 22.21
C PHE A 171 -11.10 27.74 22.39
N MET A 172 -10.55 28.30 21.31
CA MET A 172 -9.85 29.57 21.32
C MET A 172 -9.97 30.29 19.98
N VAL A 173 -9.67 31.59 19.94
CA VAL A 173 -9.62 32.35 18.69
C VAL A 173 -8.24 32.21 18.06
N GLU A 174 -8.17 31.67 16.84
CA GLU A 174 -6.95 31.53 16.04
C GLU A 174 -7.26 31.90 14.58
N GLY A 175 -6.49 32.82 13.99
CA GLY A 175 -6.71 33.21 12.59
C GLY A 175 -8.08 33.85 12.30
N GLY A 176 -8.77 34.37 13.31
CA GLY A 176 -10.13 34.93 13.17
C GLY A 176 -11.26 33.90 13.32
N LEU A 177 -10.93 32.62 13.49
CA LEU A 177 -11.88 31.53 13.72
C LEU A 177 -11.86 31.12 15.19
N ILE A 178 -12.97 30.59 15.70
CA ILE A 178 -12.97 29.87 16.98
C ILE A 178 -12.66 28.41 16.66
N VAL A 179 -11.62 27.86 17.28
CA VAL A 179 -11.11 26.52 16.95
C VAL A 179 -10.84 25.71 18.21
N GLN A 180 -10.90 24.39 18.07
CA GLN A 180 -10.51 23.46 19.12
C GLN A 180 -9.74 22.27 18.52
N TYR A 181 -8.62 21.91 19.16
CA TYR A 181 -7.78 20.80 18.74
C TYR A 181 -8.17 19.52 19.47
N PHE A 182 -8.12 18.41 18.73
CA PHE A 182 -8.28 17.04 19.19
C PHE A 182 -7.09 16.23 18.68
N GLN A 183 -6.91 14.99 19.14
CA GLN A 183 -5.76 14.18 18.73
C GLN A 183 -5.68 13.93 17.22
N ARG A 184 -6.84 13.83 16.55
CA ARG A 184 -6.94 13.46 15.13
C ARG A 184 -7.40 14.59 14.22
N ALA A 185 -7.92 15.66 14.79
CA ALA A 185 -8.61 16.71 14.05
C ALA A 185 -8.47 18.08 14.72
N ARG A 186 -8.70 19.13 13.93
CA ARG A 186 -8.90 20.50 14.40
C ARG A 186 -10.26 20.96 13.88
N MET A 187 -11.12 21.31 14.81
CA MET A 187 -12.47 21.80 14.55
C MET A 187 -12.48 23.32 14.45
N GLU A 188 -13.24 23.86 13.50
CA GLU A 188 -13.35 25.29 13.21
C GLU A 188 -14.82 25.70 13.22
N TRP A 189 -15.12 26.81 13.90
CA TRP A 189 -16.43 27.44 13.90
C TRP A 189 -16.45 28.65 12.95
N HIS A 190 -17.34 28.58 11.97
CA HIS A 190 -17.59 29.55 10.91
C HIS A 190 -18.96 30.20 11.10
N PRO A 191 -19.06 31.31 11.88
CA PRO A 191 -20.34 31.97 12.15
C PRO A 191 -20.99 32.55 10.88
N GLU A 192 -20.21 32.80 9.83
CA GLU A 192 -20.67 33.29 8.52
C GLU A 192 -21.43 32.24 7.70
N ASN A 193 -21.26 30.95 8.01
CA ASN A 193 -21.96 29.88 7.32
C ASN A 193 -23.42 29.78 7.80
N PRO A 194 -24.32 29.23 6.95
CA PRO A 194 -25.70 28.96 7.35
C PRO A 194 -25.77 28.08 8.62
N PRO A 195 -26.78 28.28 9.48
CA PRO A 195 -27.00 27.42 10.63
C PRO A 195 -27.00 25.94 10.23
N GLY A 196 -26.24 25.12 10.94
CA GLY A 196 -26.05 23.70 10.63
C GLY A 196 -24.84 23.38 9.75
N SER A 197 -24.15 24.37 9.16
CA SER A 197 -22.89 24.17 8.41
C SER A 197 -21.75 25.03 8.96
N GLN A 198 -21.85 25.42 10.23
CA GLN A 198 -20.92 26.30 10.91
C GLN A 198 -19.70 25.54 11.45
N MET A 199 -19.81 24.23 11.68
CA MET A 199 -18.68 23.40 12.08
C MET A 199 -17.98 22.83 10.85
N LEU A 200 -16.69 23.08 10.74
CA LEU A 200 -15.81 22.50 9.72
C LEU A 200 -14.58 21.88 10.37
N LEU A 201 -13.85 21.08 9.60
CA LEU A 201 -12.59 20.46 9.99
C LEU A 201 -11.45 20.99 9.11
N THR A 202 -10.33 21.35 9.75
CA THR A 202 -9.11 21.77 9.06
C THR A 202 -8.55 20.63 8.21
N ASN A 203 -8.01 20.96 7.03
CA ASN A 203 -7.23 20.03 6.21
C ASN A 203 -5.84 19.78 6.83
N LEU A 204 -5.80 19.04 7.95
CA LEU A 204 -4.55 18.81 8.70
C LEU A 204 -3.50 18.02 7.92
N VAL A 205 -3.90 17.27 6.89
CA VAL A 205 -2.93 16.47 6.14
C VAL A 205 -2.03 17.33 5.27
N GLU A 206 -2.48 18.49 4.79
CA GLU A 206 -1.60 19.40 4.06
C GLU A 206 -0.42 19.85 4.93
N GLU A 207 -0.69 20.26 6.19
CA GLU A 207 0.36 20.60 7.16
C GLU A 207 1.24 19.38 7.50
N TYR A 208 0.64 18.19 7.57
CA TYR A 208 1.37 16.95 7.83
C TYR A 208 2.36 16.62 6.70
N LEU A 209 1.93 16.72 5.44
CA LEU A 209 2.76 16.42 4.26
C LEU A 209 3.95 17.38 4.14
N ASP A 210 3.77 18.65 4.48
CA ASP A 210 4.86 19.63 4.49
C ASP A 210 5.95 19.30 5.52
N ARG A 211 5.55 18.75 6.67
CA ARG A 211 6.46 18.45 7.78
C ARG A 211 7.09 17.06 7.70
N PHE A 212 6.38 16.10 7.13
CA PHE A 212 6.80 14.70 7.06
C PHE A 212 6.92 14.29 5.58
N LEU A 213 8.14 13.98 5.14
CA LEU A 213 8.47 13.63 3.75
C LEU A 213 7.77 12.34 3.30
N ILE A 214 6.53 12.45 2.84
CA ILE A 214 5.81 11.39 2.13
C ILE A 214 6.36 11.33 0.69
N PRO A 215 6.62 10.14 0.13
CA PRO A 215 7.15 10.03 -1.23
C PRO A 215 6.23 10.72 -2.25
N GLU A 216 6.73 11.69 -3.03
CA GLU A 216 5.92 12.42 -4.03
C GLU A 216 5.15 11.51 -5.00
N GLY A 217 5.65 10.29 -5.24
CA GLY A 217 4.99 9.30 -6.09
C GLY A 217 3.60 8.88 -5.60
N VAL A 218 3.32 8.89 -4.29
CA VAL A 218 2.00 8.47 -3.77
C VAL A 218 0.95 9.57 -3.81
N LEU A 219 1.38 10.84 -3.96
CA LEU A 219 0.51 12.01 -4.13
C LEU A 219 0.05 12.20 -5.58
N LYS A 220 0.62 11.44 -6.53
CA LYS A 220 0.22 11.51 -7.94
C LYS A 220 -1.06 10.69 -8.15
N PRO A 221 -2.14 11.29 -8.66
CA PRO A 221 -3.36 10.55 -8.94
C PRO A 221 -3.13 9.53 -10.04
N VAL A 222 -3.74 8.35 -9.87
CA VAL A 222 -3.62 7.25 -10.83
C VAL A 222 -4.68 7.35 -11.94
N GLY A 223 -5.66 8.26 -11.78
CA GLY A 223 -6.68 8.60 -12.77
C GLY A 223 -7.78 7.55 -12.90
N GLU A 224 -8.86 7.89 -13.62
CA GLU A 224 -10.07 7.08 -13.77
C GLU A 224 -9.82 5.73 -14.49
N GLY A 225 -8.68 5.58 -15.17
CA GLY A 225 -8.23 4.33 -15.79
C GLY A 225 -7.30 3.47 -14.93
N GLY A 226 -7.08 3.85 -13.66
CA GLY A 226 -5.99 3.32 -12.86
C GLY A 226 -6.30 3.18 -11.36
N ALA A 227 -7.38 2.52 -10.97
CA ALA A 227 -7.48 2.01 -9.60
C ALA A 227 -6.55 0.81 -9.45
N GLY A 228 -5.32 1.05 -9.04
CA GLY A 228 -4.38 -0.03 -8.75
C GLY A 228 -2.95 0.45 -8.60
N LEU A 229 -2.55 0.79 -7.38
CA LEU A 229 -1.14 0.60 -6.99
C LEU A 229 -0.89 -0.90 -6.84
N ILE A 230 -0.79 -1.48 -8.03
CA ILE A 230 -0.34 -2.79 -8.44
C ILE A 230 1.02 -3.06 -7.77
N ASP A 231 1.08 -4.08 -6.91
CA ASP A 231 2.31 -4.84 -6.74
C ASP A 231 2.73 -5.31 -8.14
N THR A 232 3.67 -4.63 -8.78
CA THR A 232 4.10 -4.95 -10.15
C THR A 232 4.84 -6.28 -10.22
N SER A 233 5.02 -6.97 -9.08
CA SER A 233 5.58 -8.30 -9.09
C SER A 233 4.66 -9.26 -9.86
N VAL A 234 5.21 -9.79 -10.94
CA VAL A 234 4.60 -10.86 -11.72
C VAL A 234 4.76 -12.12 -10.89
N THR A 235 3.66 -12.75 -10.47
CA THR A 235 3.66 -13.97 -9.64
C THR A 235 3.22 -15.20 -10.43
N ARG A 236 2.54 -15.00 -11.57
CA ARG A 236 2.16 -16.05 -12.53
C ARG A 236 2.27 -15.51 -13.95
N LEU A 237 2.60 -16.40 -14.89
CA LEU A 237 2.59 -16.10 -16.31
C LEU A 237 1.45 -16.85 -16.99
N ASP A 238 0.52 -16.09 -17.57
CA ASP A 238 -0.54 -16.59 -18.43
C ASP A 238 -0.08 -16.41 -19.89
N VAL A 239 0.19 -17.53 -20.57
CA VAL A 239 0.84 -17.54 -21.89
C VAL A 239 -0.14 -18.05 -22.95
N SER A 240 -0.33 -17.24 -23.98
CA SER A 240 -1.06 -17.62 -25.19
C SER A 240 -0.12 -17.63 -26.39
N ALA A 241 -0.23 -18.65 -27.24
CA ALA A 241 0.53 -18.76 -28.47
C ALA A 241 -0.37 -19.03 -29.66
N SER A 242 -0.07 -18.40 -30.79
CA SER A 242 -0.77 -18.62 -32.05
C SER A 242 0.21 -18.67 -33.20
N VAL A 243 -0.23 -19.24 -34.33
CA VAL A 243 0.55 -19.28 -35.57
C VAL A 243 -0.08 -18.37 -36.60
N ARG A 244 0.74 -17.80 -37.49
CA ARG A 244 0.26 -16.96 -38.60
C ARG A 244 -0.72 -17.71 -39.50
N ASN A 245 -0.41 -18.96 -39.82
CA ASN A 245 -1.21 -19.80 -40.71
C ASN A 245 -1.49 -21.14 -40.04
N VAL A 246 -2.74 -21.40 -39.65
CA VAL A 246 -3.14 -22.69 -39.05
C VAL A 246 -3.00 -23.83 -40.07
N ILE A 247 -3.20 -23.54 -41.35
CA ILE A 247 -2.96 -24.47 -42.47
C ILE A 247 -1.84 -23.90 -43.33
N THR A 248 -0.81 -24.70 -43.59
CA THR A 248 0.37 -24.26 -44.36
C THR A 248 0.62 -25.18 -45.55
N GLY A 249 1.47 -24.70 -46.47
CA GLY A 249 2.13 -25.59 -47.41
C GLY A 249 3.18 -26.48 -46.73
N ARG A 250 3.78 -27.39 -47.51
CA ARG A 250 4.86 -28.30 -47.05
C ARG A 250 6.24 -27.64 -46.90
N GLN A 251 6.38 -26.42 -47.42
CA GLN A 251 7.58 -25.58 -47.34
C GLN A 251 7.15 -24.12 -47.19
N GLY A 252 8.07 -23.28 -46.73
CA GLY A 252 7.85 -21.85 -46.52
C GLY A 252 8.10 -21.44 -45.08
N VAL A 253 7.75 -20.20 -44.75
CA VAL A 253 7.99 -19.63 -43.42
C VAL A 253 6.71 -19.64 -42.61
N GLN A 254 6.80 -20.12 -41.38
CA GLN A 254 5.75 -19.98 -40.37
C GLN A 254 6.18 -18.93 -39.34
N THR A 255 5.24 -18.14 -38.83
CA THR A 255 5.47 -17.26 -37.68
C THR A 255 4.65 -17.75 -36.50
N VAL A 256 5.27 -17.87 -35.33
CA VAL A 256 4.58 -18.04 -34.05
C VAL A 256 4.55 -16.69 -33.34
N PHE A 257 3.38 -16.31 -32.86
CA PHE A 257 3.15 -15.15 -32.00
C PHE A 257 2.94 -15.65 -30.58
N VAL A 258 3.60 -15.02 -29.61
CA VAL A 258 3.45 -15.32 -28.19
C VAL A 258 3.03 -14.05 -27.49
N TYR A 259 1.96 -14.17 -26.70
CA TYR A 259 1.43 -13.12 -25.86
C TYR A 259 1.50 -13.57 -24.41
N VAL A 260 2.10 -12.74 -23.57
CA VAL A 260 2.36 -13.05 -22.16
C VAL A 260 1.71 -11.99 -21.29
N THR A 261 0.82 -12.44 -20.42
CA THR A 261 0.24 -11.59 -19.38
C THR A 261 0.53 -12.13 -18.00
N ASP A 262 0.42 -11.27 -16.99
CA ASP A 262 0.52 -11.66 -15.59
C ASP A 262 -0.83 -12.19 -15.07
N GLN A 263 -0.89 -12.49 -13.77
CA GLN A 263 -2.09 -12.95 -13.06
C GLN A 263 -3.30 -12.00 -13.13
N ARG A 264 -3.09 -10.74 -13.57
CA ARG A 264 -4.10 -9.69 -13.73
C ARG A 264 -4.41 -9.41 -15.20
N GLN A 265 -3.95 -10.27 -16.10
CA GLN A 265 -4.04 -10.07 -17.55
C GLN A 265 -3.29 -8.83 -18.07
N GLN A 266 -2.34 -8.28 -17.29
CA GLN A 266 -1.51 -7.17 -17.72
C GLN A 266 -0.32 -7.67 -18.54
N PRO A 267 0.10 -6.97 -19.61
CA PRO A 267 1.21 -7.43 -20.44
C PRO A 267 2.53 -7.47 -19.69
N VAL A 268 3.29 -8.57 -19.83
CA VAL A 268 4.61 -8.72 -19.20
C VAL A 268 5.70 -8.35 -20.20
N GLU A 269 6.40 -7.25 -19.97
CA GLU A 269 7.58 -6.84 -20.74
C GLU A 269 8.84 -7.57 -20.27
N GLY A 270 9.68 -8.03 -21.22
CA GLY A 270 10.97 -8.65 -20.94
C GLY A 270 10.93 -10.15 -20.63
N ALA A 271 9.81 -10.84 -20.87
CA ALA A 271 9.73 -12.29 -20.74
C ALA A 271 10.49 -12.99 -21.89
N ASN A 272 11.26 -14.02 -21.53
CA ASN A 272 12.03 -14.81 -22.48
C ASN A 272 11.21 -16.00 -22.96
N VAL A 273 11.31 -16.34 -24.24
CA VAL A 273 10.52 -17.39 -24.88
C VAL A 273 11.44 -18.41 -25.55
N LYS A 274 11.13 -19.68 -25.35
CA LYS A 274 11.71 -20.83 -26.04
C LYS A 274 10.58 -21.71 -26.59
N MET A 275 10.79 -22.32 -27.76
CA MET A 275 9.84 -23.30 -28.28
C MET A 275 10.52 -24.55 -28.82
N VAL A 276 9.77 -25.66 -28.82
CA VAL A 276 10.13 -26.92 -29.45
C VAL A 276 9.03 -27.28 -30.45
N VAL A 277 9.39 -27.49 -31.71
CA VAL A 277 8.48 -27.89 -32.78
C VAL A 277 8.65 -29.39 -33.05
N HIS A 278 7.58 -30.15 -32.89
CA HIS A 278 7.59 -31.61 -33.00
C HIS A 278 7.26 -32.07 -34.43
N TYR A 279 8.29 -32.37 -35.21
CA TYR A 279 8.15 -32.97 -36.53
C TYR A 279 8.34 -34.50 -36.47
N PRO A 280 7.75 -35.26 -37.41
CA PRO A 280 8.03 -36.69 -37.53
C PRO A 280 9.51 -37.02 -37.79
N SER A 281 10.27 -36.10 -38.39
CA SER A 281 11.71 -36.24 -38.64
C SER A 281 12.58 -35.94 -37.41
N GLY A 282 11.99 -35.41 -36.33
CA GLY A 282 12.68 -35.02 -35.10
C GLY A 282 12.33 -33.60 -34.64
N ASP A 283 12.57 -33.34 -33.37
CA ASP A 283 12.25 -32.07 -32.72
C ASP A 283 13.20 -30.95 -33.14
N GLN A 284 12.67 -29.74 -33.33
CA GLN A 284 13.45 -28.53 -33.59
C GLN A 284 13.28 -27.55 -32.43
N THR A 285 14.37 -27.09 -31.83
CA THR A 285 14.34 -26.15 -30.71
C THR A 285 14.75 -24.75 -31.16
N TYR A 286 13.99 -23.74 -30.73
CA TYR A 286 14.26 -22.34 -31.01
C TYR A 286 14.23 -21.54 -29.70
N ASP A 287 15.33 -20.84 -29.39
CA ASP A 287 15.55 -20.12 -28.13
C ASP A 287 16.01 -18.67 -28.33
N ARG A 288 16.01 -18.17 -29.57
CA ARG A 288 16.48 -16.82 -29.95
C ARG A 288 15.35 -15.83 -30.20
N PHE A 289 14.29 -15.90 -29.42
CA PHE A 289 13.25 -14.87 -29.46
C PHE A 289 13.82 -13.55 -28.92
N ASN A 290 13.33 -12.44 -29.45
CA ASN A 290 13.44 -11.18 -28.70
C ASN A 290 12.56 -11.30 -27.46
N PRO A 291 12.98 -10.75 -26.30
CA PRO A 291 12.10 -10.64 -25.14
C PRO A 291 10.78 -9.93 -25.51
N THR A 292 9.71 -10.22 -24.76
CA THR A 292 8.42 -9.55 -24.98
C THR A 292 8.56 -8.03 -24.85
N ASN A 293 7.86 -7.29 -25.72
CA ASN A 293 7.85 -5.82 -25.69
C ASN A 293 6.91 -5.27 -24.58
N ALA A 294 6.80 -3.95 -24.47
CA ALA A 294 5.89 -3.26 -23.53
C ALA A 294 4.41 -3.68 -23.64
N SER A 295 4.00 -4.26 -24.77
CA SER A 295 2.66 -4.82 -24.97
C SER A 295 2.60 -6.33 -24.70
N GLY A 296 3.61 -6.95 -24.09
CA GLY A 296 3.62 -8.38 -23.75
C GLY A 296 3.76 -9.32 -24.95
N PHE A 297 4.09 -8.79 -26.14
CA PHE A 297 4.16 -9.55 -27.38
C PHE A 297 5.59 -9.85 -27.80
N THR A 298 5.81 -11.05 -28.33
CA THR A 298 6.97 -11.39 -29.16
C THR A 298 6.56 -12.33 -30.28
N HIS A 299 7.40 -12.48 -31.29
CA HIS A 299 7.17 -13.41 -32.38
C HIS A 299 8.49 -14.00 -32.88
N PHE A 300 8.40 -15.16 -33.53
CA PHE A 300 9.54 -15.77 -34.20
C PHE A 300 9.09 -16.46 -35.48
N SER A 301 9.89 -16.28 -36.52
CA SER A 301 9.67 -16.91 -37.82
C SER A 301 10.69 -18.00 -38.06
N PHE A 302 10.25 -19.14 -38.58
CA PHE A 302 11.10 -20.29 -38.88
C PHE A 302 10.64 -20.98 -40.17
N ASP A 303 11.54 -21.73 -40.77
CA ASP A 303 11.25 -22.51 -41.97
C ASP A 303 10.51 -23.81 -41.62
N ILE A 304 9.43 -24.08 -42.33
CA ILE A 304 8.63 -25.29 -42.18
C ILE A 304 9.41 -26.47 -42.76
N LEU A 305 9.64 -27.49 -41.92
CA LEU A 305 10.21 -28.75 -42.36
C LEU A 305 9.14 -29.68 -42.97
N PRO A 306 9.54 -30.58 -43.89
CA PRO A 306 8.61 -31.52 -44.51
C PRO A 306 7.86 -32.39 -43.50
N ALA A 307 6.53 -32.34 -43.53
CA ALA A 307 5.65 -33.23 -42.77
C ALA A 307 4.60 -33.89 -43.69
N PRO A 308 4.04 -35.06 -43.32
CA PRO A 308 2.93 -35.66 -44.04
C PRO A 308 1.70 -34.74 -44.06
N PRO A 309 0.99 -34.61 -45.20
CA PRO A 309 -0.24 -33.82 -45.29
C PRO A 309 -1.27 -34.21 -44.23
N GLY A 310 -1.89 -33.22 -43.60
CA GLY A 310 -2.93 -33.41 -42.59
C GLY A 310 -2.43 -33.84 -41.21
N ARG A 311 -1.11 -34.01 -41.02
CA ARG A 311 -0.57 -34.30 -39.70
C ARG A 311 -0.35 -33.02 -38.89
N LYS A 312 -0.92 -32.98 -37.70
CA LYS A 312 -0.73 -31.89 -36.73
C LYS A 312 0.75 -31.79 -36.33
N VAL A 313 1.36 -30.64 -36.58
CA VAL A 313 2.68 -30.29 -36.04
C VAL A 313 2.44 -29.47 -34.79
N VAL A 314 2.81 -30.03 -33.63
CA VAL A 314 2.62 -29.41 -32.32
C VAL A 314 3.86 -28.58 -31.98
N ILE A 315 3.64 -27.42 -31.39
CA ILE A 315 4.67 -26.52 -30.92
C ILE A 315 4.47 -26.39 -29.41
N ASP A 316 5.48 -26.78 -28.64
CA ASP A 316 5.53 -26.55 -27.20
C ASP A 316 6.29 -25.26 -26.94
N ILE A 317 5.66 -24.30 -26.25
CA ILE A 317 6.22 -22.99 -25.95
C ILE A 317 6.44 -22.92 -24.45
N THR A 318 7.66 -22.54 -24.03
CA THR A 318 8.04 -22.28 -22.64
C THR A 318 8.43 -20.81 -22.51
N VAL A 319 7.85 -20.13 -21.53
CA VAL A 319 8.14 -18.73 -21.21
C VAL A 319 8.70 -18.61 -19.81
N THR A 320 9.76 -17.82 -19.66
CA THR A 320 10.42 -17.57 -18.37
C THR A 320 10.55 -16.07 -18.08
N TYR A 321 10.20 -15.66 -16.85
CA TYR A 321 10.32 -14.28 -16.38
C TYR A 321 10.61 -14.26 -14.89
N GLN A 322 11.70 -13.61 -14.47
CA GLN A 322 12.08 -13.45 -13.05
C GLN A 322 11.99 -14.74 -12.20
N GLY A 323 12.34 -15.89 -12.78
CA GLY A 323 12.30 -17.20 -12.11
C GLY A 323 10.98 -17.97 -12.25
N LEU A 324 9.92 -17.33 -12.73
CA LEU A 324 8.67 -18.01 -13.13
C LEU A 324 8.83 -18.70 -14.47
N THR A 325 8.15 -19.84 -14.62
CA THR A 325 8.10 -20.60 -15.87
C THR A 325 6.65 -21.00 -16.15
N SER A 326 6.20 -20.81 -17.39
CA SER A 326 4.88 -21.25 -17.85
C SER A 326 5.00 -21.85 -19.25
N THR A 327 4.14 -22.81 -19.57
CA THR A 327 4.17 -23.54 -20.84
C THR A 327 2.81 -23.54 -21.51
N THR A 328 2.79 -23.39 -22.83
CA THR A 328 1.57 -23.50 -23.64
C THR A 328 1.86 -24.25 -24.94
N GLN A 329 0.82 -24.62 -25.67
CA GLN A 329 0.96 -25.32 -26.94
C GLN A 329 0.23 -24.56 -28.06
N ALA A 330 0.84 -24.52 -29.23
CA ALA A 330 0.21 -24.15 -30.48
C ALA A 330 0.36 -25.29 -31.49
N PHE A 331 -0.33 -25.19 -32.63
CA PHE A 331 -0.15 -26.15 -33.70
C PHE A 331 -0.49 -25.55 -35.06
N PHE A 332 -0.01 -26.22 -36.10
CA PHE A 332 -0.43 -25.98 -37.47
C PHE A 332 -0.51 -27.30 -38.25
N LEU A 333 -1.15 -27.25 -39.41
CA LEU A 333 -1.44 -28.39 -40.29
C LEU A 333 -0.83 -28.14 -41.68
N PRO A 334 0.29 -28.79 -42.02
CA PRO A 334 0.77 -28.81 -43.40
C PRO A 334 -0.19 -29.62 -44.28
N TRP A 335 -0.69 -29.07 -45.38
CA TRP A 335 -1.69 -29.74 -46.22
C TRP A 335 -1.32 -29.88 -47.70
N TRP A 336 -0.69 -28.89 -48.34
CA TRP A 336 -0.33 -28.95 -49.77
C TRP A 336 1.16 -28.72 -50.06
#